data_AF-A0AA41VC07-F1
#
_entry.id   AF-A0AA41VC07-F1
#
_cell.length_a   1.000
_cell.length_b   1.000
_cell.length_c   1.000
_cell.angle_alpha   90.00
_cell.angle_beta   90.00
_cell.angle_gamma   90.00
#
_symmetry.space_group_name_H-M   'P 1'
#
loop_
_entity.id
_entity.type
_entity.pdbx_description
1 polymer ?
#
loop_
_entity_poly.entity_id
_entity_poly.type
_entity_poly.pdbx_seq_one_letter_code
_entity_poly.pdbx_strand_id
1 'polypeptide(L)'
;MVIPHLTENYGASRDPPEKQAPMCTVHSFPHNIDHCLTWARSEFEGLLEKTPTEVNSYLCNPTEYINAMKKAGDAQARENLERVIECLDRDKCEAFQDCLTWARLKFEDYFVNRVKQLTFTFPEDASTSSGARFWSAPKRFPRPLEFSVDDLSHLQFIMAASILRAETFGIPIPDWVKNPSKCATAVNNVIVPDFQPKEGVNIVTDEKATNLSSASIDDASVINDLTRKVEDCSSKLPSGFRMNPVQFEK
;
A
#
# COMPACT_ATOMS: atom_id res chain seq x y z
N MET A 1 11.60 -40.20 -15.28
CA MET A 1 12.87 -40.80 -14.80
C MET A 1 13.97 -40.25 -15.68
N VAL A 2 14.93 -39.52 -15.11
CA VAL A 2 16.06 -38.97 -15.87
C VAL A 2 17.17 -40.02 -15.87
N ILE A 3 17.59 -40.47 -17.05
CA ILE A 3 18.61 -41.50 -17.24
C ILE A 3 19.87 -40.84 -17.82
N PRO A 4 21.02 -40.89 -17.12
CA PRO A 4 22.28 -40.35 -17.61
C PRO A 4 22.63 -40.87 -19.01
N HIS A 5 23.06 -39.96 -19.89
CA HIS A 5 23.44 -40.24 -21.29
C HIS A 5 22.33 -40.82 -22.20
N LEU A 6 21.07 -40.87 -21.75
CA LEU A 6 19.97 -41.45 -22.53
C LEU A 6 18.74 -40.55 -22.64
N THR A 7 18.36 -39.84 -21.58
CA THR A 7 17.22 -38.92 -21.60
C THR A 7 17.67 -37.48 -21.39
N GLU A 8 16.82 -36.56 -21.81
CA GLU A 8 16.94 -35.16 -21.42
C GLU A 8 16.83 -35.00 -19.89
N ASN A 9 17.47 -33.97 -19.36
CA ASN A 9 17.33 -33.59 -17.96
C ASN A 9 16.03 -32.78 -17.74
N TYR A 10 15.60 -32.63 -16.49
CA TYR A 10 14.36 -31.93 -16.15
C TYR A 10 14.30 -30.50 -16.71
N GLY A 11 15.41 -29.77 -16.73
CA GLY A 11 15.49 -28.39 -17.23
C GLY A 11 15.60 -28.25 -18.75
N ALA A 12 15.58 -29.35 -19.50
CA ALA A 12 15.60 -29.32 -20.97
C ALA A 12 14.24 -28.88 -21.55
N SER A 13 13.15 -29.10 -20.81
CA SER A 13 11.84 -28.51 -21.09
C SER A 13 11.65 -27.25 -20.26
N ARG A 14 11.16 -26.18 -20.88
CA ARG A 14 10.72 -24.99 -20.16
C ARG A 14 9.27 -25.17 -19.74
N ASP A 15 9.04 -25.26 -18.43
CA ASP A 15 7.70 -25.12 -17.89
C ASP A 15 7.15 -23.72 -18.24
N PRO A 16 5.84 -23.59 -18.50
CA PRO A 16 5.24 -22.28 -18.73
C PRO A 16 5.54 -21.35 -17.54
N PRO A 17 5.96 -20.10 -17.78
CA PRO A 17 6.15 -19.15 -16.69
C PRO A 17 4.81 -18.89 -15.99
N GLU A 18 4.87 -18.68 -14.68
CA GLU A 18 3.71 -18.28 -13.90
C GLU A 18 3.17 -16.94 -14.43
N LYS A 19 1.87 -16.88 -14.71
CA LYS A 19 1.25 -15.67 -15.25
C LYS A 19 0.98 -14.70 -14.10
N GLN A 20 1.65 -13.55 -14.11
CA GLN A 20 1.35 -12.45 -13.20
C GLN A 20 0.28 -11.54 -13.81
N ALA A 21 -0.67 -11.08 -13.00
CA ALA A 21 -1.66 -10.11 -13.44
C ALA A 21 -1.00 -8.74 -13.73
N PRO A 22 -1.42 -8.01 -14.77
CA PRO A 22 -0.92 -6.66 -15.02
C PRO A 22 -1.19 -5.71 -13.84
N MET A 23 -0.29 -4.74 -13.61
CA MET A 23 -0.40 -3.79 -12.49
C MET A 23 -1.72 -3.02 -12.50
N CYS A 24 -2.21 -2.56 -13.66
CA CYS A 24 -3.49 -1.85 -13.72
C CYS A 24 -4.69 -2.76 -13.36
N THR A 25 -4.61 -4.06 -13.65
CA THR A 25 -5.64 -5.04 -13.29
C THR A 25 -5.66 -5.27 -11.78
N VAL A 26 -4.50 -5.32 -11.13
CA VAL A 26 -4.38 -5.47 -9.67
C VAL A 26 -4.83 -4.21 -8.94
N HIS A 27 -4.44 -3.03 -9.41
CA HIS A 27 -4.66 -1.76 -8.70
C HIS A 27 -5.94 -1.00 -9.05
N SER A 28 -6.54 -1.26 -10.22
CA SER A 28 -7.68 -0.44 -10.70
C SER A 28 -8.84 -1.27 -11.26
N PHE A 29 -8.57 -2.40 -11.91
CA PHE A 29 -9.61 -3.19 -12.60
C PHE A 29 -9.61 -4.68 -12.22
N PRO A 30 -9.67 -5.03 -10.92
CA PRO A 30 -9.77 -6.43 -10.51
C PRO A 30 -11.11 -7.01 -10.96
N HIS A 31 -11.09 -8.24 -11.47
CA HIS A 31 -12.30 -8.89 -11.98
C HIS A 31 -12.47 -10.35 -11.51
N ASN A 32 -11.49 -10.89 -10.78
CA ASN A 32 -11.56 -12.18 -10.09
C ASN A 32 -10.95 -12.03 -8.67
N ILE A 33 -11.10 -13.07 -7.85
CA ILE A 33 -10.62 -13.06 -6.47
C ILE A 33 -9.08 -13.08 -6.38
N ASP A 34 -8.39 -13.72 -7.33
CA ASP A 34 -6.93 -13.80 -7.34
C ASP A 34 -6.28 -12.42 -7.48
N HIS A 35 -6.90 -11.51 -8.25
CA HIS A 35 -6.44 -10.12 -8.38
C HIS A 35 -6.58 -9.37 -7.05
N CYS A 36 -7.73 -9.54 -6.37
CA CYS A 36 -7.96 -8.94 -5.06
C CYS A 36 -6.99 -9.48 -4.00
N LEU A 37 -6.71 -10.78 -3.99
CA LEU A 37 -5.76 -11.42 -3.07
C LEU A 37 -4.32 -10.98 -3.35
N THR A 38 -3.96 -10.86 -4.63
CA THR A 38 -2.64 -10.34 -5.05
C THR A 38 -2.45 -8.90 -4.56
N TRP A 39 -3.47 -8.05 -4.74
CA TRP A 39 -3.45 -6.69 -4.22
C TRP A 39 -3.33 -6.66 -2.69
N ALA A 40 -4.18 -7.40 -1.98
CA ALA A 40 -4.18 -7.42 -0.52
C ALA A 40 -2.84 -7.89 0.06
N ARG A 41 -2.22 -8.90 -0.55
CA ARG A 41 -0.87 -9.36 -0.18
C ARG A 41 0.19 -8.28 -0.44
N SER A 42 0.13 -7.61 -1.59
CA SER A 42 1.06 -6.52 -1.90
C SER A 42 0.96 -5.36 -0.90
N GLU A 43 -0.26 -4.99 -0.49
CA GLU A 43 -0.46 -3.96 0.53
C GLU A 43 0.05 -4.41 1.91
N PHE A 44 -0.20 -5.67 2.30
CA PHE A 44 0.35 -6.26 3.52
C PHE A 44 1.88 -6.16 3.55
N GLU A 45 2.55 -6.69 2.52
CA GLU A 45 4.02 -6.68 2.42
C GLU A 45 4.56 -5.24 2.36
N GLY A 46 3.89 -4.35 1.62
CA GLY A 46 4.26 -2.94 1.51
C GLY A 46 4.23 -2.21 2.85
N LEU A 47 3.11 -2.30 3.56
CA LEU A 47 2.86 -1.54 4.79
C LEU A 47 3.56 -2.12 6.02
N LEU A 48 3.62 -3.45 6.13
CA LEU A 48 3.99 -4.12 7.38
C LEU A 48 5.40 -4.74 7.35
N GLU A 49 5.95 -5.00 6.16
CA GLU A 49 7.31 -5.55 6.01
C GLU A 49 8.28 -4.54 5.41
N LYS A 50 8.01 -4.10 4.16
CA LYS A 50 8.91 -3.25 3.39
C LYS A 50 9.06 -1.86 4.01
N THR A 51 7.95 -1.22 4.41
CA THR A 51 8.00 0.11 5.02
C THR A 51 8.79 0.12 6.34
N PRO A 52 8.50 -0.75 7.33
CA PRO A 52 9.31 -0.83 8.55
C PRO A 52 10.79 -1.16 8.30
N THR A 53 11.07 -2.01 7.32
CA THR A 53 12.45 -2.36 6.92
C THR A 53 13.20 -1.16 6.35
N GLU A 54 12.53 -0.38 5.50
CA GLU A 54 13.10 0.84 4.91
C GLU A 54 13.37 1.90 5.98
N VAL A 55 12.41 2.10 6.90
CA VAL A 55 12.57 3.00 8.05
C VAL A 55 13.76 2.57 8.91
N ASN A 56 13.89 1.28 9.23
CA ASN A 56 15.02 0.77 10.01
C ASN A 56 16.35 0.93 9.28
N SER A 57 16.36 0.77 7.95
CA SER A 57 17.57 0.97 7.12
C SER A 57 18.04 2.43 7.21
N TYR A 58 17.11 3.39 7.11
CA TYR A 58 17.41 4.81 7.33
C TYR A 58 17.89 5.08 8.76
N LEU A 59 17.16 4.61 9.78
CA LEU A 59 17.51 4.88 11.19
C LEU A 59 18.79 4.16 11.66
N CYS A 60 19.29 3.18 10.91
CA CYS A 60 20.55 2.49 11.20
C CYS A 60 21.75 3.39 10.88
N ASN A 61 21.79 3.95 9.67
CA ASN A 61 22.86 4.85 9.22
C ASN A 61 22.26 6.03 8.42
N PRO A 62 21.69 7.06 9.08
CA PRO A 62 20.97 8.15 8.41
C PRO A 62 21.79 8.85 7.33
N THR A 63 23.06 9.17 7.62
CA THR A 63 23.96 9.86 6.70
C THR A 63 24.24 9.05 5.44
N GLU A 64 24.52 7.76 5.59
CA GLU A 64 24.81 6.87 4.46
C GLU A 64 23.57 6.67 3.60
N TYR A 65 22.43 6.44 4.23
CA TYR A 65 21.15 6.29 3.56
C TYR A 65 20.80 7.54 2.73
N ILE A 66 20.88 8.74 3.32
CA ILE A 66 20.62 10.00 2.62
C ILE A 66 21.56 10.21 1.44
N ASN A 67 22.85 9.90 1.61
CA ASN A 67 23.83 10.01 0.53
C ASN A 67 23.51 9.02 -0.61
N ALA A 68 23.08 7.80 -0.29
CA ALA A 68 22.66 6.82 -1.28
C ALA A 68 21.43 7.29 -2.06
N MET A 69 20.40 7.83 -1.38
CA MET A 69 19.19 8.36 -2.04
C MET A 69 19.51 9.54 -2.95
N LYS A 70 20.36 10.49 -2.50
CA LYS A 70 20.81 11.62 -3.33
C LYS A 70 21.63 11.16 -4.54
N LYS A 71 22.49 10.14 -4.36
CA LYS A 71 23.31 9.59 -5.45
C LYS A 71 22.46 8.86 -6.49
N ALA A 72 21.45 8.11 -6.06
CA ALA A 72 20.51 7.45 -6.96
C ALA A 72 19.71 8.48 -7.77
N GLY A 73 19.14 9.48 -7.09
CA GLY A 73 18.53 10.64 -7.76
C GLY A 73 17.35 10.29 -8.67
N ASP A 74 16.73 9.12 -8.48
CA ASP A 74 15.67 8.57 -9.34
C ASP A 74 14.32 8.50 -8.61
N ALA A 75 13.28 8.13 -9.35
CA ALA A 75 11.92 8.02 -8.80
C ALA A 75 11.81 7.00 -7.66
N GLN A 76 12.65 5.95 -7.65
CA GLN A 76 12.63 4.94 -6.59
C GLN A 76 13.19 5.51 -5.28
N ALA A 77 14.28 6.28 -5.35
CA ALA A 77 14.83 6.97 -4.20
C ALA A 77 13.84 7.98 -3.62
N ARG A 78 13.12 8.72 -4.49
CA ARG A 78 12.03 9.61 -4.09
C ARG A 78 10.92 8.86 -3.36
N GLU A 79 10.42 7.77 -3.94
CA GLU A 79 9.34 6.95 -3.36
C GLU A 79 9.74 6.37 -1.99
N ASN A 80 10.97 5.89 -1.84
CA ASN A 80 11.46 5.36 -0.58
C ASN A 80 11.48 6.43 0.53
N LEU A 81 11.98 7.63 0.22
CA LEU A 81 11.96 8.75 1.16
C LEU A 81 10.53 9.19 1.52
N GLU A 82 9.64 9.32 0.54
CA GLU A 82 8.23 9.66 0.76
C GLU A 82 7.56 8.63 1.70
N ARG A 83 7.82 7.34 1.48
CA ARG A 83 7.30 6.25 2.31
C ARG A 83 7.82 6.29 3.75
N VAL A 84 9.11 6.59 3.94
CA VAL A 84 9.71 6.77 5.28
C VAL A 84 9.06 7.96 6.00
N ILE A 85 8.90 9.11 5.33
CA ILE A 85 8.25 10.29 5.90
C ILE A 85 6.80 9.98 6.26
N GLU A 86 6.05 9.39 5.34
CA GLU A 86 4.65 9.03 5.57
C GLU A 86 4.52 8.17 6.84
N CYS A 87 5.38 7.16 7.00
CA CYS A 87 5.34 6.27 8.15
C CYS A 87 5.71 6.96 9.48
N LEU A 88 6.69 7.88 9.46
CA LEU A 88 7.25 8.53 10.65
C LEU A 88 6.54 9.85 11.04
N ASP A 89 5.74 10.43 10.15
CA ASP A 89 5.05 11.70 10.37
C ASP A 89 3.53 11.50 10.32
N ARG A 90 2.96 11.33 9.12
CA ARG A 90 1.51 11.28 8.91
C ARG A 90 0.84 10.06 9.54
N ASP A 91 1.44 8.89 9.34
CA ASP A 91 0.88 7.60 9.76
C ASP A 91 1.54 7.10 11.07
N LYS A 92 2.28 7.95 11.78
CA LYS A 92 2.94 7.61 13.04
C LYS A 92 1.90 7.26 14.10
N CYS A 93 2.14 6.18 14.84
CA CYS A 93 1.33 5.78 15.98
C CYS A 93 2.15 5.88 17.27
N GLU A 94 1.56 6.40 18.35
CA GLU A 94 2.18 6.47 19.68
C GLU A 94 1.38 5.64 20.71
N ALA A 95 0.08 5.47 20.47
CA ALA A 95 -0.81 4.61 21.25
C ALA A 95 -1.69 3.73 20.35
N PHE A 96 -2.33 2.72 20.94
CA PHE A 96 -3.18 1.80 20.19
C PHE A 96 -4.38 2.49 19.51
N GLN A 97 -4.86 3.59 20.08
CA GLN A 97 -5.93 4.40 19.48
C GLN A 97 -5.51 5.04 18.14
N ASP A 98 -4.23 5.38 18.00
CA ASP A 98 -3.69 5.87 16.73
C ASP A 98 -3.66 4.76 15.69
N CYS A 99 -3.31 3.53 16.10
CA CYS A 99 -3.35 2.36 15.22
C CYS A 99 -4.79 2.05 14.74
N LEU A 100 -5.79 2.21 15.61
CA LEU A 100 -7.21 2.08 15.25
C LEU A 100 -7.64 3.17 14.27
N THR A 101 -7.25 4.41 14.53
CA THR A 101 -7.53 5.55 13.64
C THR A 101 -6.90 5.32 12.27
N TRP A 102 -5.62 4.94 12.24
CA TRP A 102 -4.90 4.59 11.03
C TRP A 102 -5.62 3.48 10.24
N ALA A 103 -6.01 2.38 10.90
CA ALA A 103 -6.73 1.29 10.25
C ALA A 103 -8.07 1.74 9.66
N ARG A 104 -8.84 2.58 10.38
CA ARG A 104 -10.11 3.12 9.89
C ARG A 104 -9.94 4.06 8.71
N LEU A 105 -8.88 4.87 8.70
CA LEU A 105 -8.55 5.73 7.57
C LEU A 105 -8.02 4.94 6.37
N LYS A 106 -7.29 3.83 6.56
CA LYS A 106 -6.89 2.92 5.46
C LYS A 106 -8.10 2.21 4.85
N PHE A 107 -9.09 1.81 5.65
CA PHE A 107 -10.36 1.29 5.13
C PHE A 107 -11.03 2.34 4.24
N GLU A 108 -11.13 3.58 4.73
CA GLU A 108 -11.73 4.68 3.96
C GLU A 108 -10.96 4.93 2.66
N ASP A 109 -9.62 4.95 2.70
CA ASP A 109 -8.81 5.15 1.51
C ASP A 109 -9.05 4.05 0.47
N TYR A 110 -8.88 2.78 0.86
CA TYR A 110 -8.90 1.64 -0.05
C TYR A 110 -10.27 1.35 -0.64
N PHE A 111 -11.29 1.29 0.20
CA PHE A 111 -12.59 0.74 -0.20
C PHE A 111 -13.62 1.83 -0.51
N VAL A 112 -13.30 3.09 -0.20
CA VAL A 112 -14.22 4.22 -0.39
C VAL A 112 -13.60 5.30 -1.27
N ASN A 113 -12.53 5.96 -0.85
CA ASN A 113 -11.99 7.15 -1.51
C ASN A 113 -11.37 6.84 -2.86
N ARG A 114 -10.54 5.79 -2.96
CA ARG A 114 -9.98 5.35 -4.25
C ARG A 114 -11.07 4.94 -5.24
N VAL A 115 -12.15 4.31 -4.75
CA VAL A 115 -13.29 3.92 -5.58
C VAL A 115 -14.10 5.14 -6.03
N LYS A 116 -14.36 6.09 -5.13
CA LYS A 116 -14.99 7.39 -5.45
C LYS A 116 -14.16 8.17 -6.48
N GLN A 117 -12.84 8.21 -6.32
CA GLN A 117 -11.94 8.86 -7.29
C GLN A 117 -11.99 8.16 -8.65
N LEU A 118 -11.94 6.82 -8.68
CA LEU A 118 -11.99 6.05 -9.93
C LEU A 118 -13.30 6.28 -10.69
N THR A 119 -14.43 6.28 -9.99
CA THR A 119 -15.77 6.49 -10.57
C THR A 119 -16.04 7.95 -10.93
N PHE A 120 -15.38 8.91 -10.26
CA PHE A 120 -15.35 10.31 -10.68
C PHE A 120 -14.57 10.48 -11.99
N THR A 121 -13.38 9.87 -12.09
CA THR A 121 -12.55 9.92 -13.31
C THR A 121 -13.18 9.18 -14.48
N PHE A 122 -13.84 8.04 -14.23
CA PHE A 122 -14.56 7.26 -15.23
C PHE A 122 -15.99 6.96 -14.76
N PRO A 123 -16.96 7.85 -15.03
CA PRO A 123 -18.37 7.64 -14.72
C PRO A 123 -18.92 6.34 -15.33
N GLU A 124 -20.05 5.85 -14.82
CA GLU A 124 -20.63 4.56 -15.24
C GLU A 124 -20.98 4.52 -16.74
N ASP A 125 -21.36 5.66 -17.30
CA ASP A 125 -21.70 5.86 -18.71
C ASP A 125 -20.49 6.29 -19.58
N ALA A 126 -19.28 6.33 -18.99
CA ALA A 126 -18.06 6.71 -19.71
C ALA A 126 -17.85 5.84 -20.97
N SER A 127 -17.40 6.49 -22.04
CA SER A 127 -17.12 5.88 -23.33
C SER A 127 -15.66 6.11 -23.74
N THR A 128 -15.09 5.17 -24.46
CA THR A 128 -13.75 5.29 -25.06
C THR A 128 -13.78 6.24 -26.26
N SER A 129 -12.60 6.61 -26.77
CA SER A 129 -12.46 7.41 -28.00
C SER A 129 -13.09 6.74 -29.23
N SER A 130 -13.25 5.41 -29.21
CA SER A 130 -13.94 4.64 -30.25
C SER A 130 -15.46 4.58 -30.09
N GLY A 131 -16.02 5.19 -29.04
CA GLY A 131 -17.46 5.18 -28.73
C GLY A 131 -17.95 3.90 -28.04
N ALA A 132 -17.06 2.96 -27.69
CA ALA A 132 -17.41 1.80 -26.89
C ALA A 132 -17.54 2.17 -25.41
N ARG A 133 -18.33 1.43 -24.62
CA ARG A 133 -18.39 1.65 -23.16
C ARG A 133 -17.04 1.38 -22.53
N PHE A 134 -16.57 2.29 -21.68
CA PHE A 134 -15.35 2.11 -20.89
C PHE A 134 -15.48 0.90 -19.94
N TRP A 135 -16.63 0.82 -19.26
CA TRP A 135 -17.00 -0.27 -18.37
C TRP A 135 -17.62 -1.43 -19.15
N SER A 136 -16.78 -2.17 -19.85
CA SER A 136 -17.13 -3.44 -20.49
C SER A 136 -16.15 -4.52 -20.06
N ALA A 137 -16.57 -5.79 -20.18
CA ALA A 137 -15.71 -6.94 -19.83
C ALA A 137 -14.30 -6.79 -20.42
N PRO A 138 -13.23 -7.03 -19.61
CA PRO A 138 -13.26 -7.56 -18.25
C PRO A 138 -13.48 -6.51 -17.14
N LYS A 139 -13.55 -5.21 -17.46
CA LYS A 139 -13.72 -4.14 -16.47
C LYS A 139 -15.12 -4.16 -15.86
N ARG A 140 -15.20 -4.04 -14.53
CA ARG A 140 -16.43 -4.00 -13.75
C ARG A 140 -16.54 -2.64 -13.08
N PHE A 141 -17.70 -1.98 -13.21
CA PHE A 141 -17.93 -0.72 -12.50
C PHE A 141 -17.96 -0.98 -10.98
N PRO A 142 -17.08 -0.36 -10.20
CA PRO A 142 -17.02 -0.58 -8.76
C PRO A 142 -18.02 0.31 -8.02
N ARG A 143 -18.35 -0.05 -6.78
CA ARG A 143 -19.14 0.78 -5.87
C ARG A 143 -18.36 1.00 -4.58
N PRO A 144 -18.24 2.24 -4.09
CA PRO A 144 -17.57 2.49 -2.82
C PRO A 144 -18.32 1.79 -1.70
N LEU A 145 -17.60 1.21 -0.75
CA LEU A 145 -18.22 0.62 0.43
C LEU A 145 -18.71 1.70 1.39
N GLU A 146 -19.71 1.36 2.18
CA GLU A 146 -20.10 2.12 3.37
C GLU A 146 -19.60 1.34 4.58
N PHE A 147 -18.68 1.95 5.35
CA PHE A 147 -18.16 1.29 6.54
C PHE A 147 -19.30 1.04 7.53
N SER A 148 -19.32 -0.17 8.08
CA SER A 148 -20.28 -0.58 9.11
C SER A 148 -19.58 -1.49 10.11
N VAL A 149 -19.76 -1.22 11.40
CA VAL A 149 -19.25 -2.08 12.48
C VAL A 149 -20.03 -3.39 12.63
N ASP A 150 -21.22 -3.46 12.04
CA ASP A 150 -22.06 -4.67 12.04
C ASP A 150 -21.64 -5.65 10.93
N ASP A 151 -20.89 -5.16 9.93
CA ASP A 151 -20.25 -6.03 8.95
C ASP A 151 -18.97 -6.63 9.53
N LEU A 152 -18.96 -7.95 9.69
CA LEU A 152 -17.85 -8.66 10.29
C LEU A 152 -16.55 -8.49 9.50
N SER A 153 -16.61 -8.43 8.17
CA SER A 153 -15.42 -8.29 7.34
C SER A 153 -14.78 -6.90 7.49
N HIS A 154 -15.61 -5.86 7.59
CA HIS A 154 -15.15 -4.50 7.86
C HIS A 154 -14.49 -4.43 9.23
N LEU A 155 -15.15 -4.95 10.27
CA LEU A 155 -14.61 -4.92 11.62
C LEU A 155 -13.32 -5.75 11.75
N GLN A 156 -13.26 -6.92 11.11
CA GLN A 156 -12.07 -7.76 11.08
C GLN A 156 -10.88 -7.08 10.38
N PHE A 157 -11.12 -6.35 9.29
CA PHE A 157 -10.07 -5.56 8.64
C PHE A 157 -9.48 -4.55 9.63
N ILE A 158 -10.33 -3.79 10.34
CA ILE A 158 -9.88 -2.79 11.32
C ILE A 158 -9.12 -3.44 12.49
N MET A 159 -9.64 -4.54 13.02
CA MET A 159 -9.00 -5.29 14.10
C MET A 159 -7.62 -5.78 13.68
N ALA A 160 -7.52 -6.49 12.55
CA ALA A 160 -6.25 -7.04 12.08
C ALA A 160 -5.24 -5.92 11.74
N ALA A 161 -5.66 -4.90 10.99
CA ALA A 161 -4.79 -3.81 10.60
C ALA A 161 -4.27 -3.00 11.81
N SER A 162 -5.11 -2.71 12.80
CA SER A 162 -4.69 -1.97 14.00
C SER A 162 -3.75 -2.77 14.90
N ILE A 163 -3.99 -4.09 15.06
CA ILE A 163 -3.11 -5.00 15.80
C ILE A 163 -1.75 -5.07 15.11
N LEU A 164 -1.71 -5.37 13.81
CA LEU A 164 -0.48 -5.47 13.05
C LEU A 164 0.30 -4.15 13.03
N ARG A 165 -0.40 -3.01 12.93
CA ARG A 165 0.24 -1.69 13.04
C ARG A 165 0.85 -1.48 14.42
N ALA A 166 0.16 -1.86 15.49
CA ALA A 166 0.71 -1.78 16.84
C ALA A 166 1.97 -2.65 17.00
N GLU A 167 1.98 -3.88 16.45
CA GLU A 167 3.17 -4.74 16.44
C GLU A 167 4.35 -4.06 15.72
N THR A 168 4.11 -3.47 14.54
CA THR A 168 5.16 -2.78 13.78
C THR A 168 5.79 -1.59 14.51
N PHE A 169 5.03 -0.90 15.38
CA PHE A 169 5.52 0.21 16.19
C PHE A 169 5.98 -0.21 17.60
N GLY A 170 5.82 -1.48 17.98
CA GLY A 170 6.09 -1.95 19.34
C GLY A 170 5.11 -1.40 20.39
N ILE A 171 3.89 -1.05 19.98
CA ILE A 171 2.85 -0.51 20.85
C ILE A 171 2.11 -1.66 21.56
N PRO A 172 1.84 -1.57 22.88
CA PRO A 172 1.07 -2.56 23.59
C PRO A 172 -0.34 -2.75 22.99
N ILE A 173 -0.69 -4.00 22.68
CA ILE A 173 -2.01 -4.36 22.16
C ILE A 173 -2.93 -4.68 23.34
N PRO A 174 -4.03 -3.94 23.53
CA PRO A 174 -4.92 -4.17 24.64
C PRO A 174 -5.85 -5.37 24.39
N ASP A 175 -6.06 -6.23 25.39
CA ASP A 175 -6.88 -7.46 25.26
C ASP A 175 -8.30 -7.19 24.76
N TRP A 176 -8.85 -6.02 25.09
CA TRP A 176 -10.22 -5.67 24.71
C TRP A 176 -10.42 -5.55 23.20
N VAL A 177 -9.37 -5.30 22.39
CA VAL A 177 -9.54 -5.15 20.94
C VAL A 177 -10.01 -6.44 20.29
N LYS A 178 -9.69 -7.59 20.88
CA LYS A 178 -10.15 -8.91 20.41
C LYS A 178 -11.64 -9.14 20.65
N ASN A 179 -12.30 -8.29 21.43
CA ASN A 179 -13.75 -8.31 21.62
C ASN A 179 -14.44 -7.43 20.56
N PRO A 180 -15.24 -8.00 19.64
CA PRO A 180 -15.86 -7.25 18.55
C PRO A 180 -16.68 -6.04 19.00
N SER A 181 -17.45 -6.16 20.09
CA SER A 181 -18.30 -5.07 20.58
C SER A 181 -17.48 -3.89 21.12
N LYS A 182 -16.39 -4.18 21.84
CA LYS A 182 -15.48 -3.13 22.33
C LYS A 182 -14.70 -2.48 21.19
N CYS A 183 -14.24 -3.27 20.22
CA CYS A 183 -13.61 -2.75 19.01
C CYS A 183 -14.57 -1.83 18.24
N ALA A 184 -15.79 -2.29 17.95
CA ALA A 184 -16.83 -1.51 17.27
C ALA A 184 -17.08 -0.15 17.96
N THR A 185 -17.20 -0.16 19.29
CA THR A 185 -17.38 1.06 20.09
C THR A 185 -16.21 2.03 19.90
N ALA A 186 -14.97 1.53 19.95
CA ALA A 186 -13.78 2.36 19.77
C ALA A 186 -13.66 2.93 18.35
N VAL A 187 -13.98 2.12 17.33
CA VAL A 187 -13.90 2.50 15.92
C VAL A 187 -14.95 3.56 15.55
N ASN A 188 -16.15 3.49 16.12
CA ASN A 188 -17.20 4.51 15.90
C ASN A 188 -16.82 5.92 16.39
N ASN A 189 -15.83 6.03 17.27
CA ASN A 189 -15.34 7.33 17.75
C ASN A 189 -14.26 7.93 16.84
N VAL A 190 -13.81 7.22 15.80
CA VAL A 190 -12.81 7.72 14.87
C VAL A 190 -13.44 8.73 13.92
N ILE A 191 -12.84 9.92 13.84
CA ILE A 191 -13.25 10.96 12.89
C ILE A 191 -12.66 10.62 11.52
N VAL A 192 -13.54 10.53 10.52
CA VAL A 192 -13.16 10.23 9.13
C VAL A 192 -13.39 11.48 8.29
N PRO A 193 -12.34 12.03 7.64
CA PRO A 193 -12.50 13.20 6.78
C PRO A 193 -13.35 12.91 5.54
N ASP A 194 -14.14 13.89 5.13
CA ASP A 194 -14.91 13.79 3.89
C ASP A 194 -14.01 13.73 2.66
N PHE A 195 -14.38 12.88 1.70
CA PHE A 195 -13.70 12.77 0.43
C PHE A 195 -14.01 13.98 -0.47
N GLN A 196 -12.99 14.51 -1.13
CA GLN A 196 -13.11 15.51 -2.19
C GLN A 196 -12.45 14.98 -3.46
N PRO A 197 -13.20 14.84 -4.58
CA PRO A 197 -12.65 14.35 -5.83
C PRO A 197 -11.62 15.32 -6.40
N LYS A 198 -10.55 14.77 -6.99
CA LYS A 198 -9.52 15.55 -7.68
C LYS A 198 -9.72 15.47 -9.18
N GLU A 199 -9.64 16.61 -9.85
CA GLU A 199 -9.62 16.70 -11.31
C GLU A 199 -8.22 16.39 -11.85
N GLY A 200 -8.15 15.85 -13.08
CA GLY A 200 -6.88 15.61 -13.77
C GLY A 200 -6.02 14.46 -13.22
N VAL A 201 -6.55 13.61 -12.34
CA VAL A 201 -5.84 12.42 -11.85
C VAL A 201 -5.65 11.43 -13.00
N ASN A 202 -4.39 11.13 -13.33
CA ASN A 202 -4.05 10.13 -14.34
C ASN A 202 -4.12 8.72 -13.75
N ILE A 203 -5.15 7.97 -14.12
CA ILE A 203 -5.31 6.55 -13.76
C ILE A 203 -4.91 5.72 -14.96
N VAL A 204 -3.92 4.83 -14.78
CA VAL A 204 -3.42 3.98 -15.86
C VAL A 204 -4.47 2.92 -16.22
N THR A 205 -4.93 2.95 -17.47
CA THR A 205 -5.97 2.03 -17.98
C THR A 205 -5.46 0.94 -18.93
N ASP A 206 -4.20 1.03 -19.35
CA ASP A 206 -3.58 0.08 -20.29
C ASP A 206 -2.68 -0.92 -19.55
N GLU A 207 -2.92 -2.21 -19.76
CA GLU A 207 -2.16 -3.32 -19.20
C GLU A 207 -0.71 -3.36 -19.69
N LYS A 208 -0.40 -2.72 -20.83
CA LYS A 208 0.95 -2.66 -21.40
C LYS A 208 1.75 -1.44 -20.96
N ALA A 209 1.14 -0.52 -20.21
CA ALA A 209 1.85 0.66 -19.72
C ALA A 209 2.86 0.26 -18.64
N THR A 210 4.13 0.17 -19.01
CA THR A 210 5.24 0.04 -18.06
C THR A 210 5.61 1.43 -17.54
N ASN A 211 5.16 1.78 -16.33
CA ASN A 211 5.63 2.98 -15.65
C ASN A 211 7.08 2.78 -15.17
N LEU A 212 8.03 2.86 -16.09
CA LEU A 212 9.44 3.10 -15.77
C LEU A 212 9.67 4.59 -15.95
N SER A 213 9.41 5.38 -14.90
CA SER A 213 9.77 6.81 -14.91
C SER A 213 11.30 6.93 -14.82
N SER A 214 11.92 7.38 -15.91
CA SER A 214 13.33 7.77 -15.92
C SER A 214 13.56 8.93 -14.96
N ALA A 215 14.72 8.96 -14.28
CA ALA A 215 15.12 10.06 -13.40
C ALA A 215 14.97 11.42 -14.13
N SER A 216 14.19 12.33 -13.53
CA SER A 216 13.99 13.67 -14.03
C SER A 216 14.80 14.69 -13.20
N ILE A 217 15.07 15.86 -13.77
CA ILE A 217 15.75 16.96 -13.04
C ILE A 217 14.95 17.40 -11.81
N ASP A 218 13.62 17.26 -11.86
CA ASP A 218 12.72 17.56 -10.75
C ASP A 218 12.92 16.60 -9.57
N ASP A 219 13.13 15.30 -9.83
CA ASP A 219 13.33 14.30 -8.79
C ASP A 219 14.54 14.62 -7.88
N ALA A 220 15.65 15.10 -8.45
CA ALA A 220 16.84 15.46 -7.65
C ALA A 220 16.58 16.63 -6.69
N SER A 221 15.78 17.63 -7.10
CA SER A 221 15.39 18.73 -6.23
C SER A 221 14.44 18.25 -5.14
N VAL A 222 13.43 17.46 -5.50
CA VAL A 222 12.46 16.90 -4.55
C VAL A 222 13.15 16.00 -3.53
N ILE A 223 14.09 15.15 -3.95
CA ILE A 223 14.88 14.29 -3.05
C ILE A 223 15.62 15.12 -2.00
N ASN A 224 16.21 16.26 -2.38
CA ASN A 224 16.88 17.13 -1.40
C ASN A 224 15.91 17.66 -0.33
N ASP A 225 14.71 18.08 -0.72
CA ASP A 225 13.69 18.54 0.23
C ASP A 225 13.17 17.40 1.11
N LEU A 226 12.97 16.21 0.54
CA LEU A 226 12.56 15.02 1.29
C LEU A 226 13.62 14.60 2.31
N THR A 227 14.91 14.70 1.98
CA THR A 227 15.97 14.35 2.94
C THR A 227 15.95 15.23 4.18
N ARG A 228 15.69 16.53 4.03
CA ARG A 228 15.51 17.45 5.17
C ARG A 228 14.29 17.07 6.00
N LYS A 229 13.16 16.77 5.35
CA LYS A 229 11.94 16.32 6.04
C LYS A 229 12.14 15.04 6.82
N VAL A 230 12.85 14.06 6.24
CA VAL A 230 13.18 12.80 6.92
C VAL A 230 14.02 13.05 8.17
N GLU A 231 15.02 13.94 8.10
CA GLU A 231 15.83 14.36 9.26
C GLU A 231 14.98 15.06 10.34
N ASP A 232 14.08 15.96 9.95
CA ASP A 232 13.18 16.64 10.87
C ASP A 232 12.24 15.66 11.58
N CYS A 233 11.70 14.67 10.85
CA CYS A 233 10.83 13.63 11.41
C CYS A 233 11.59 12.75 12.40
N SER A 234 12.81 12.33 12.05
CA SER A 234 13.60 11.42 12.87
C SER A 234 14.14 12.06 14.14
N SER A 235 14.41 13.37 14.12
CA SER A 235 14.83 14.14 15.29
C SER A 235 13.82 14.13 16.44
N LYS A 236 12.53 13.88 16.13
CA LYS A 236 11.43 13.82 17.10
C LYS A 236 11.20 12.42 17.66
N LEU A 237 11.95 11.41 17.20
CA LEU A 237 11.78 10.03 17.64
C LEU A 237 12.53 9.77 18.96
N PRO A 238 12.02 8.87 19.81
CA PRO A 238 12.74 8.42 20.99
C PRO A 238 14.12 7.82 20.63
N SER A 239 15.08 8.00 21.52
CA SER A 239 16.41 7.38 21.35
C SER A 239 16.28 5.87 21.27
N GLY A 240 16.93 5.26 20.26
CA GLY A 240 16.87 3.82 20.03
C GLY A 240 15.59 3.32 19.35
N PHE A 241 14.71 4.22 18.86
CA PHE A 241 13.53 3.82 18.12
C PHE A 241 13.87 2.92 16.92
N ARG A 242 13.15 1.80 16.83
CA ARG A 242 13.20 0.81 15.77
C ARG A 242 11.78 0.30 15.53
N MET A 243 11.47 0.00 14.29
CA MET A 243 10.23 -0.67 13.93
C MET A 243 10.42 -2.18 13.90
N ASN A 244 9.32 -2.93 13.98
CA ASN A 244 9.30 -4.39 13.88
C ASN A 244 8.66 -4.81 12.55
N PRO A 245 9.42 -5.10 11.48
CA PRO A 245 8.85 -5.63 10.25
C PRO A 245 8.12 -6.95 10.51
N VAL A 246 6.90 -7.08 10.00
CA VAL A 246 6.11 -8.30 10.09
C VAL A 246 6.32 -9.11 8.83
N GLN A 247 6.97 -10.27 8.95
CA GLN A 247 7.12 -11.20 7.84
C GLN A 247 5.85 -12.01 7.65
N PHE A 248 5.47 -12.24 6.40
CA PHE A 248 4.31 -13.05 6.07
C PHE A 248 4.57 -14.53 6.42
N GLU A 249 3.78 -15.08 7.34
CA GLU A 249 3.74 -16.51 7.70
C GLU A 249 2.31 -17.03 7.45
N LYS A 250 2.19 -18.21 6.83
CA LYS A 250 0.93 -18.74 6.27
C LYS A 250 0.34 -19.89 7.07
#